data_AF-A0A1Q6PWF9-F1
#
_entry.id   AF-A0A1Q6PWF9-F1
#
_cell.length_a   1.000
_cell.length_b   1.000
_cell.length_c   1.000
_cell.angle_alpha   90.00
_cell.angle_beta   90.00
_cell.angle_gamma   90.00
#
_symmetry.space_group_name_H-M   'P 1'
#
loop_
_entity.id
_entity.type
_entity.pdbx_description
1 polymer ?
#
loop_
_entity_poly.entity_id
_entity_poly.type
_entity_poly.pdbx_seq_one_letter_code
_entity_poly.pdbx_strand_id
1 'polypeptide(L)'
;MELNNQKLPQHIHDDKNGLNYTLCGDYYLPDLGVELGYSLGKYGMMRMQYLEEHRPGLYTRLLLSGKLNEDLHQADVQAQHLLDTMIPQIAKEAGVTEQMKMTDQLRWVEMMNAIKNQVEEIIWNEIVYQ
;
A
#
# COMPACT_ATOMS: atom_id res chain seq x y z
N MET A 1 -58.33 9.47 -0.11
CA MET A 1 -57.13 9.36 -0.95
C MET A 1 -56.14 8.53 -0.15
N GLU A 2 -56.06 7.24 -0.42
CA GLU A 2 -55.11 6.35 0.23
C GLU A 2 -53.72 6.75 -0.23
N LEU A 3 -52.89 7.27 0.69
CA LEU A 3 -51.46 7.46 0.41
C LEU A 3 -50.89 6.06 0.21
N ASN A 4 -50.58 5.75 -1.04
CA ASN A 4 -49.97 4.50 -1.45
C ASN A 4 -48.67 4.33 -0.65
N ASN A 5 -48.67 3.41 0.32
CA ASN A 5 -47.53 3.16 1.19
C ASN A 5 -46.50 2.29 0.43
N GLN A 6 -46.01 2.84 -0.68
CA GLN A 6 -45.09 2.17 -1.57
C GLN A 6 -43.70 2.26 -0.92
N LYS A 7 -43.30 1.17 -0.27
CA LYS A 7 -42.01 1.06 0.39
C LYS A 7 -40.91 1.30 -0.65
N LEU A 8 -40.10 2.34 -0.45
CA LEU A 8 -38.98 2.66 -1.32
C LEU A 8 -38.01 1.45 -1.40
N PRO A 9 -37.52 1.09 -2.59
CA PRO A 9 -36.55 0.01 -2.74
C PRO A 9 -35.24 0.36 -2.02
N GLN A 10 -34.63 -0.64 -1.38
CA GLN A 10 -33.41 -0.43 -0.59
C GLN A 10 -32.20 -0.06 -1.46
N HIS A 11 -32.15 -0.57 -2.70
CA HIS A 11 -31.07 -0.28 -3.65
C HIS A 11 -31.66 0.08 -5.02
N ILE A 12 -31.09 1.07 -5.68
CA ILE A 12 -31.46 1.47 -7.05
C ILE A 12 -30.19 1.68 -7.89
N HIS A 13 -30.31 1.48 -9.20
CA HIS A 13 -29.29 1.84 -10.18
C HIS A 13 -29.84 2.95 -11.06
N ASP A 14 -29.06 4.01 -11.30
CA ASP A 14 -29.42 5.09 -12.21
C ASP A 14 -28.66 4.96 -13.53
N ASP A 15 -29.34 4.48 -14.57
CA ASP A 15 -28.76 4.29 -15.91
C ASP A 15 -28.22 5.60 -16.53
N LYS A 16 -28.63 6.78 -16.04
CA LYS A 16 -28.16 8.07 -16.58
C LYS A 16 -26.74 8.42 -16.16
N ASN A 17 -26.33 8.00 -14.97
CA ASN A 17 -25.00 8.27 -14.43
C ASN A 17 -24.19 6.98 -14.12
N GLY A 18 -24.81 5.82 -14.25
CA GLY A 18 -24.20 4.51 -14.03
C GLY A 18 -23.92 4.19 -12.55
N LEU A 19 -24.46 4.95 -11.60
CA LEU A 19 -24.23 4.76 -10.17
C LEU A 19 -25.30 3.89 -9.53
N ASN A 20 -24.86 3.11 -8.54
CA ASN A 20 -25.76 2.47 -7.59
C ASN A 20 -26.04 3.41 -6.42
N TYR A 21 -27.20 3.26 -5.80
CA TYR A 21 -27.58 4.02 -4.62
C TYR A 21 -28.23 3.13 -3.57
N THR A 22 -27.95 3.44 -2.31
CA THR A 22 -28.58 2.81 -1.15
C THR A 22 -29.51 3.80 -0.45
N LEU A 23 -30.71 3.33 -0.07
CA LEU A 23 -31.67 4.13 0.69
C LEU A 23 -31.19 4.31 2.14
N CYS A 24 -30.96 5.56 2.53
CA CYS A 24 -30.57 5.96 3.88
C CYS A 24 -31.60 6.95 4.43
N GLY A 25 -32.56 6.44 5.22
CA GLY A 25 -33.70 7.22 5.70
C GLY A 25 -34.70 7.47 4.58
N ASP A 26 -34.90 8.75 4.23
CA ASP A 26 -35.80 9.26 3.20
C ASP A 26 -35.07 9.68 1.91
N TYR A 27 -33.76 9.42 1.80
CA TYR A 27 -32.94 9.78 0.64
C TYR A 27 -32.08 8.62 0.13
N TYR A 28 -31.71 8.68 -1.14
CA TYR A 28 -30.73 7.77 -1.75
C TYR A 28 -29.33 8.36 -1.70
N LEU A 29 -28.38 7.62 -1.13
CA LEU A 29 -26.96 7.95 -1.17
C LEU A 29 -26.26 7.13 -2.26
N PRO A 30 -25.43 7.75 -3.11
CA PRO A 30 -24.67 7.00 -4.10
C PRO A 30 -23.68 6.06 -3.40
N ASP A 31 -23.60 4.83 -3.90
CA ASP A 31 -22.65 3.82 -3.45
C ASP A 31 -21.26 4.18 -4.01
N LEU A 32 -20.64 5.18 -3.39
CA LEU A 32 -19.30 5.64 -3.71
C LEU A 32 -18.28 4.73 -3.02
N GLY A 33 -17.80 3.73 -3.75
CA GLY A 33 -16.61 2.98 -3.36
C GLY A 33 -15.36 3.80 -3.71
N VAL A 34 -14.54 4.12 -2.72
CA VAL A 34 -13.13 4.41 -3.01
C VAL A 34 -12.52 3.04 -3.28
N GLU A 35 -12.08 2.78 -4.53
CA GLU A 35 -11.19 1.66 -4.77
C GLU A 35 -9.94 1.88 -3.92
N LEU A 36 -9.86 1.21 -2.78
CA LEU A 36 -8.61 0.94 -2.09
C LEU A 36 -7.86 -0.07 -2.98
N GLY A 37 -7.43 0.38 -4.16
CA GLY A 37 -6.98 -0.49 -5.26
C GLY A 37 -5.70 -1.26 -4.96
N TYR A 38 -5.03 -0.95 -3.85
CA TYR A 38 -3.77 -1.55 -3.47
C TYR A 38 -3.76 -1.90 -1.98
N SER A 39 -3.44 -3.15 -1.66
CA SER A 39 -3.01 -3.50 -0.31
C SER A 39 -1.64 -2.88 -0.06
N LEU A 40 -1.55 -1.97 0.91
CA LEU A 40 -0.26 -1.38 1.29
C LEU A 40 0.59 -2.40 2.04
N GLY A 41 1.83 -2.53 1.61
CA GLY A 41 2.89 -3.29 2.26
C GLY A 41 3.57 -2.49 3.36
N LYS A 42 4.66 -3.05 3.89
CA LYS A 42 5.48 -2.44 4.95
C LYS A 42 5.93 -1.04 4.57
N TYR A 43 6.43 -0.85 3.35
CA TYR A 43 7.10 0.39 2.95
C TYR A 43 6.10 1.48 2.57
N GLY A 44 4.97 1.11 1.97
CA GLY A 44 3.84 2.02 1.74
C GLY A 44 3.29 2.58 3.05
N MET A 45 3.11 1.74 4.07
CA MET A 45 2.69 2.21 5.40
C MET A 45 3.73 3.13 6.06
N MET A 46 5.01 2.79 5.98
CA MET A 46 6.08 3.64 6.52
C MET A 46 6.13 5.01 5.82
N ARG A 47 5.97 5.04 4.49
CA ARG A 47 5.94 6.27 3.71
C ARG A 47 4.72 7.11 4.07
N MET A 48 3.56 6.50 4.24
CA MET A 48 2.34 7.17 4.68
C MET A 48 2.56 7.89 6.02
N GLN A 49 3.10 7.19 7.02
CA GLN A 49 3.39 7.77 8.33
C GLN A 49 4.40 8.94 8.21
N TYR A 50 5.46 8.77 7.41
CA TYR A 50 6.43 9.84 7.20
C TYR A 50 5.80 11.08 6.54
N LEU A 51 4.96 10.89 5.52
CA LEU A 51 4.29 12.00 4.84
C LEU A 51 3.34 12.75 5.78
N GLU A 52 2.61 12.06 6.65
CA GLU A 52 1.72 12.67 7.63
C GLU A 52 2.48 13.47 8.69
N GLU A 53 3.54 12.90 9.26
CA GLU A 53 4.29 13.50 10.37
C GLU A 53 5.25 14.61 9.91
N HIS A 54 5.94 14.40 8.79
CA HIS A 54 7.08 15.22 8.40
C HIS A 54 6.81 16.06 7.14
N ARG A 55 5.83 15.70 6.31
CA ARG A 55 5.52 16.40 5.04
C ARG A 55 4.02 16.61 4.80
N PRO A 56 3.28 17.22 5.75
CA PRO A 56 1.83 17.34 5.67
C PRO A 56 1.35 18.04 4.39
N GLY A 57 2.10 19.02 3.87
CA GLY A 57 1.75 19.71 2.62
C GLY A 57 1.77 18.81 1.39
N LEU A 58 2.72 17.87 1.31
CA LEU A 58 2.77 16.89 0.22
C LEU A 58 1.66 15.84 0.39
N TYR A 59 1.46 15.36 1.62
CA TYR A 59 0.39 14.44 1.95
C TYR A 59 -0.98 14.99 1.52
N THR A 60 -1.33 16.21 1.95
CA THR A 60 -2.61 16.85 1.59
C THR A 60 -2.75 17.02 0.08
N ARG A 61 -1.66 17.38 -0.63
CA ARG A 61 -1.70 17.49 -2.10
C ARG A 61 -2.03 16.15 -2.75
N LEU A 62 -1.35 15.08 -2.34
CA LEU A 62 -1.57 13.74 -2.89
C LEU A 62 -2.99 13.25 -2.58
N LEU A 63 -3.44 13.45 -1.34
CA LEU A 63 -4.79 13.10 -0.89
C LEU A 63 -5.87 13.81 -1.72
N LEU A 64 -5.77 15.14 -1.87
CA LEU A 64 -6.74 15.94 -2.63
C LEU A 64 -6.72 15.62 -4.13
N SER A 65 -5.57 15.22 -4.67
CA SER A 65 -5.46 14.77 -6.06
C SER A 65 -5.94 13.33 -6.30
N GLY A 66 -6.25 12.57 -5.25
CA GLY A 66 -6.58 11.15 -5.34
C GLY A 66 -5.40 10.22 -5.68
N LYS A 67 -4.16 10.73 -5.62
CA LYS A 67 -2.93 9.99 -6.01
C LYS A 67 -2.17 9.38 -4.84
N LEU A 68 -2.66 9.56 -3.60
CA LEU A 68 -1.97 9.06 -2.41
C LEU A 68 -1.75 7.55 -2.46
N ASN A 69 -2.80 6.77 -2.73
CA ASN A 69 -2.68 5.31 -2.77
C ASN A 69 -1.73 4.81 -3.87
N GLU A 70 -1.68 5.49 -5.02
CA GLU A 70 -0.73 5.18 -6.09
C GLU A 70 0.71 5.43 -5.64
N ASP A 71 1.00 6.58 -5.04
CA ASP A 71 2.34 6.93 -4.52
C ASP A 71 2.81 5.93 -3.45
N LEU A 72 1.94 5.56 -2.51
CA LEU A 72 2.26 4.58 -1.47
C LEU A 72 2.49 3.17 -2.04
N HIS A 73 1.68 2.76 -3.03
CA HIS A 73 1.88 1.48 -3.70
C HIS A 73 3.17 1.45 -4.52
N GLN A 74 3.51 2.55 -5.20
CA GLN A 74 4.78 2.67 -5.92
C GLN A 74 5.98 2.55 -4.98
N ALA A 75 5.88 3.08 -3.77
CA ALA A 75 6.92 2.89 -2.76
C ALA A 75 7.12 1.41 -2.39
N ASP A 76 6.04 0.64 -2.22
CA ASP A 76 6.15 -0.81 -1.98
C ASP A 76 6.78 -1.55 -3.17
N VAL A 77 6.35 -1.24 -4.39
CA VAL A 77 6.88 -1.87 -5.61
C VAL A 77 8.37 -1.60 -5.77
N GLN A 78 8.80 -0.34 -5.59
CA GLN A 78 10.20 0.04 -5.69
C GLN A 78 11.05 -0.61 -4.58
N ALA A 79 10.54 -0.64 -3.35
CA ALA A 79 11.24 -1.25 -2.23
C ALA A 79 11.42 -2.76 -2.44
N GLN A 80 10.36 -3.45 -2.89
CA GLN A 80 10.42 -4.87 -3.20
C GLN A 80 11.41 -5.16 -4.33
N HIS A 81 11.41 -4.35 -5.39
CA HIS A 81 12.38 -4.48 -6.48
C HIS A 81 13.83 -4.32 -6.00
N LEU A 82 14.10 -3.38 -5.09
CA LEU A 82 15.43 -3.20 -4.50
C LEU A 82 15.84 -4.42 -3.67
N LEU A 83 14.95 -4.97 -2.84
CA LEU A 83 15.21 -6.18 -2.07
C LEU A 83 15.57 -7.35 -2.99
N ASP A 84 14.74 -7.58 -4.01
CA ASP A 84 14.89 -8.72 -4.93
C ASP A 84 16.16 -8.62 -5.78
N THR A 85 16.64 -7.40 -6.04
CA THR A 85 17.87 -7.18 -6.84
C THR A 85 19.13 -7.17 -5.98
N MET A 86 19.13 -6.42 -4.86
CA MET A 86 20.34 -6.17 -4.08
C MET A 86 20.69 -7.33 -3.13
N ILE A 87 19.70 -7.96 -2.49
CA ILE A 87 19.98 -9.04 -1.52
C ILE A 87 20.74 -10.19 -2.19
N PRO A 88 20.32 -10.73 -3.35
CA PRO A 88 21.07 -11.82 -4.00
C PRO A 88 22.46 -11.39 -4.44
N GLN A 89 22.63 -10.14 -4.88
CA GLN A 89 23.93 -9.62 -5.31
C GLN A 89 24.91 -9.53 -4.13
N ILE A 90 24.51 -8.88 -3.03
CA ILE A 90 25.35 -8.72 -1.85
C ILE A 90 25.61 -10.09 -1.19
N ALA A 91 24.61 -10.98 -1.16
CA ALA A 91 24.79 -12.34 -0.65
C ALA A 91 25.86 -13.12 -1.43
N LYS A 92 25.87 -12.99 -2.76
CA LYS A 92 26.90 -13.59 -3.61
C LYS A 92 28.28 -13.01 -3.34
N GLU A 93 28.38 -11.69 -3.20
CA GLU A 93 29.64 -10.99 -2.90
C GLU A 93 30.18 -11.34 -1.50
N ALA A 94 29.29 -11.49 -0.52
CA ALA A 94 29.62 -11.90 0.84
C ALA A 94 29.91 -13.42 0.98
N GLY A 95 29.80 -14.18 -0.11
CA GLY A 95 30.04 -15.63 -0.12
C GLY A 95 28.98 -16.45 0.63
N VAL A 96 27.77 -15.91 0.80
CA VAL A 96 26.65 -16.64 1.41
C VAL A 96 26.18 -17.71 0.44
N THR A 97 26.36 -18.97 0.81
CA THR A 97 25.96 -20.11 -0.03
C THR A 97 24.80 -20.87 0.61
N GLU A 98 24.02 -21.57 -0.21
CA GLU A 98 22.94 -22.43 0.32
C GLU A 98 23.46 -23.60 1.15
N GLN A 99 24.70 -24.04 0.92
CA GLN A 99 25.35 -25.08 1.71
C GLN A 99 25.50 -24.65 3.18
N MET A 100 25.68 -23.35 3.45
CA MET A 100 25.74 -22.82 4.81
C MET A 100 24.44 -23.05 5.59
N LYS A 101 23.27 -23.16 4.92
CA LYS A 101 22.01 -23.49 5.61
C LYS A 101 22.08 -24.86 6.31
N MET A 102 22.89 -25.79 5.80
CA MET A 102 23.05 -27.14 6.36
C MET A 102 24.22 -27.25 7.33
N THR A 103 25.30 -26.49 7.11
CA THR A 103 26.53 -26.60 7.90
C THR A 103 26.60 -25.61 9.07
N ASP A 104 26.09 -24.39 8.88
CA ASP A 104 26.11 -23.31 9.87
C ASP A 104 24.90 -22.37 9.68
N GLN A 105 23.73 -22.88 10.09
CA GLN A 105 22.45 -22.21 9.88
C GLN A 105 22.39 -20.85 10.60
N LEU A 106 22.95 -20.74 11.81
CA LEU A 106 22.92 -19.50 12.59
C LEU A 106 23.72 -18.40 11.88
N ARG A 107 24.95 -18.72 11.45
CA ARG A 107 25.76 -17.77 10.70
C ARG A 107 25.11 -17.37 9.37
N TRP A 108 24.45 -18.31 8.68
CA TRP A 108 23.71 -17.99 7.46
C TRP A 108 22.59 -16.97 7.73
N VAL A 109 21.81 -17.16 8.80
CA VAL A 109 20.74 -16.23 9.20
C VAL A 109 21.32 -14.86 9.59
N GLU A 110 22.41 -14.83 10.36
CA GLU A 110 23.10 -13.59 10.75
C GLU A 110 23.55 -12.78 9.53
N MET A 111 24.20 -13.44 8.57
CA MET A 111 24.66 -12.79 7.34
C MET A 111 23.51 -12.27 6.48
N MET A 112 22.47 -13.08 6.28
CA MET A 112 21.29 -12.66 5.51
C MET A 112 20.55 -11.50 6.17
N ASN A 113 20.47 -11.48 7.50
CA ASN A 113 19.87 -10.37 8.24
C ASN A 113 20.70 -9.09 8.10
N ALA A 114 22.04 -9.19 8.18
CA ALA A 114 22.91 -8.04 7.99
C ALA A 114 22.76 -7.44 6.58
N ILE A 115 22.71 -8.30 5.55
CA ILE A 115 22.48 -7.88 4.15
C ILE A 115 21.12 -7.23 4.00
N LYS A 116 20.07 -7.85 4.54
CA LYS A 116 18.71 -7.29 4.48
C LYS A 116 18.67 -5.91 5.14
N ASN A 117 19.26 -5.74 6.32
CA ASN A 117 19.30 -4.46 7.02
C ASN A 117 19.99 -3.38 6.17
N GLN A 118 21.13 -3.72 5.54
CA GLN A 118 21.82 -2.79 4.63
C GLN A 118 20.92 -2.33 3.48
N VAL A 119 20.15 -3.24 2.87
CA VAL A 119 19.22 -2.87 1.78
C VAL A 119 18.03 -2.08 2.32
N GLU A 120 17.51 -2.41 3.50
CA GLU A 120 16.42 -1.65 4.13
C GLU A 120 16.83 -0.20 4.43
N GLU A 121 18.08 0.05 4.85
CA GLU A 121 18.60 1.41 5.03
C GLU A 121 18.58 2.24 3.74
N ILE A 122 18.91 1.62 2.61
CA ILE A 122 18.82 2.28 1.29
C ILE A 122 17.36 2.61 0.98
N ILE A 123 16.45 1.65 1.18
CA ILE A 123 15.01 1.84 0.94
C ILE A 123 14.45 2.98 1.79
N TRP A 124 14.85 3.08 3.06
CA TRP A 124 14.40 4.16 3.93
C TRP A 124 14.79 5.53 3.37
N ASN A 125 16.04 5.68 2.94
CA ASN A 125 16.55 6.96 2.45
C ASN A 125 16.04 7.32 1.05
N GLU A 126 15.93 6.35 0.15
CA GLU A 126 15.60 6.59 -1.26
C GLU A 126 14.10 6.58 -1.56
N ILE A 127 13.30 5.88 -0.74
CA ILE A 127 11.87 5.67 -1.03
C ILE A 127 10.99 6.23 0.10
N VAL A 128 11.27 5.89 1.35
CA VAL A 128 10.36 6.23 2.47
C VAL A 128 10.48 7.71 2.86
N TYR A 129 11.71 8.22 3.00
CA TYR A 129 11.97 9.57 3.53
C TYR A 129 12.14 10.65 2.45
N GLN A 130 11.89 10.30 1.19
CA GLN A 130 11.85 11.24 0.06
C GLN A 130 10.55 12.02 -0.02
#